data_AF-A0A7X8NA92-F1
#
_entry.id   AF-A0A7X8NA92-F1
#
_cell.length_a   1.000
_cell.length_b   1.000
_cell.length_c   1.000
_cell.angle_alpha   90.00
_cell.angle_beta   90.00
_cell.angle_gamma   90.00
#
_symmetry.space_group_name_H-M   'P 1'
#
loop_
_entity.id
_entity.type
_entity.pdbx_description
1 polymer ?
#
loop_
_entity_poly.entity_id
_entity_poly.type
_entity_poly.pdbx_seq_one_letter_code
_entity_poly.pdbx_strand_id
1 'polypeptide(L)'
;MRKTIGIALSILLLAGSFFLAKYLIDNKKKTKQVTNRIVKTVYTETVTNKPIPIVITTNGNLIAKNKIELYSEVQGVLINGTKDFKSGTTYSKGETLIKINSDEFYANLQAQKSNLFNAITSIMPDIRLDFPNEYTKWQSYLT
;
A
#
# COMPACT_ATOMS: atom_id res chain seq x y z
N MET A 1 126.03 -1.20 5.11
CA MET A 1 124.91 -0.66 4.28
C MET A 1 123.70 -1.62 4.11
N ARG A 2 123.51 -2.66 4.95
CA ARG A 2 122.40 -3.64 4.80
C ARG A 2 121.22 -3.45 5.79
N LYS A 3 121.42 -2.69 6.89
CA LYS A 3 120.41 -2.43 7.94
C LYS A 3 119.50 -1.22 7.65
N THR A 4 119.95 -0.24 6.88
CA THR A 4 119.20 0.99 6.56
C THR A 4 118.10 0.77 5.51
N ILE A 5 118.32 -0.13 4.55
CA ILE A 5 117.30 -0.52 3.55
C ILE A 5 116.07 -1.15 4.22
N GLY A 6 116.25 -2.02 5.22
CA GLY A 6 115.14 -2.67 5.92
C GLY A 6 114.24 -1.68 6.67
N ILE A 7 114.86 -0.70 7.34
CA ILE A 7 114.14 0.33 8.10
C ILE A 7 113.37 1.27 7.16
N ALA A 8 113.96 1.65 6.03
CA ALA A 8 113.29 2.48 5.03
C ALA A 8 112.07 1.78 4.42
N LEU A 9 112.15 0.48 4.16
CA LEU A 9 111.04 -0.30 3.60
C LEU A 9 109.88 -0.45 4.59
N SER A 10 110.18 -0.65 5.89
CA SER A 10 109.16 -0.70 6.94
C SER A 10 108.43 0.63 7.12
N ILE A 11 109.16 1.75 7.06
CA ILE A 11 108.57 3.11 7.12
C ILE A 11 107.66 3.36 5.91
N LEU A 12 108.09 2.94 4.71
CA LEU A 12 107.28 3.08 3.49
C LEU A 12 105.97 2.30 3.58
N LEU A 13 106.03 1.06 4.08
CA LEU A 13 104.84 0.19 4.24
C LEU A 13 103.84 0.75 5.26
N LEU A 14 104.32 1.28 6.39
CA LEU A 14 103.46 1.92 7.40
C LEU A 14 102.79 3.18 6.85
N ALA A 15 103.55 4.03 6.14
CA ALA A 15 103.01 5.24 5.52
C ALA A 15 101.96 4.90 4.44
N GLY A 16 102.23 3.89 3.62
CA GLY A 16 101.29 3.41 2.59
C GLY A 16 100.00 2.85 3.19
N SER A 17 100.10 2.04 4.26
CA SER A 17 98.94 1.47 4.94
C SER A 17 98.05 2.55 5.58
N PHE A 18 98.67 3.56 6.20
CA PHE A 18 97.95 4.69 6.78
C PHE A 18 97.16 5.49 5.74
N PHE A 19 97.76 5.77 4.57
CA PHE A 19 97.07 6.47 3.48
C PHE A 19 95.91 5.67 2.90
N LEU A 20 96.08 4.35 2.72
CA LEU A 20 95.04 3.44 2.24
C LEU A 20 93.84 3.36 3.20
N ALA A 21 94.10 3.26 4.51
CA ALA A 21 93.05 3.25 5.52
C ALA A 21 92.24 4.54 5.52
N LYS A 22 92.91 5.69 5.42
CA LYS A 22 92.25 7.01 5.36
C LYS A 22 91.35 7.12 4.12
N TYR A 23 91.82 6.68 2.96
CA TYR A 23 91.03 6.69 1.71
C TYR A 23 89.77 5.82 1.77
N LEU A 24 89.83 4.66 2.42
CA LEU A 24 88.68 3.75 2.57
C LEU A 24 87.62 4.26 3.55
N ILE A 25 88.03 5.00 4.58
CA ILE A 25 87.11 5.57 5.58
C ILE A 25 86.36 6.76 4.98
N ASP A 26 87.05 7.68 4.29
CA ASP A 26 86.41 8.86 3.68
C ASP A 26 85.40 8.48 2.58
N ASN A 27 85.63 7.38 1.86
CA ASN A 27 84.71 6.89 0.83
C ASN A 27 83.52 6.08 1.37
N LYS A 28 83.40 5.86 2.68
CA LYS A 28 82.29 5.09 3.25
C LYS A 28 81.05 5.96 3.45
N LYS A 29 80.36 6.30 2.36
CA LYS A 29 79.02 6.91 2.42
C LYS A 29 78.01 5.89 2.96
N LYS A 30 77.55 6.09 4.20
CA LYS A 30 76.43 5.34 4.77
C LYS A 30 75.11 5.90 4.22
N THR A 31 74.43 5.17 3.36
CA THR A 31 73.08 5.51 2.88
C THR A 31 72.10 5.45 4.04
N LYS A 32 71.42 6.56 4.36
CA LYS A 32 70.36 6.59 5.37
C LYS A 32 69.19 5.74 4.88
N GLN A 33 68.79 4.74 5.66
CA GLN A 33 67.59 3.95 5.38
C GLN A 33 66.35 4.81 5.61
N VAL A 34 65.55 5.03 4.56
CA VAL A 34 64.26 5.70 4.68
C VAL A 34 63.23 4.64 5.06
N THR A 35 62.72 4.70 6.28
CA THR A 35 61.69 3.75 6.76
C THR A 35 60.35 4.09 6.09
N ASN A 36 59.87 3.22 5.20
CA ASN A 36 58.55 3.36 4.60
C ASN A 36 57.47 3.06 5.66
N ARG A 37 56.68 4.06 6.05
CA ARG A 37 55.47 3.83 6.86
C ARG A 37 54.43 3.12 5.99
N ILE A 38 54.18 1.85 6.29
CA ILE A 38 53.11 1.08 5.66
C ILE A 38 51.81 1.49 6.35
N VAL A 39 51.04 2.37 5.69
CA VAL A 39 49.69 2.69 6.13
C VAL A 39 48.77 1.63 5.53
N LYS A 40 48.19 0.77 6.37
CA LYS A 40 47.25 -0.27 5.92
C LYS A 40 45.89 0.39 5.71
N THR A 41 45.49 0.52 4.46
CA THR A 41 44.15 1.01 4.11
C THR A 41 43.12 -0.10 4.36
N VAL A 42 42.01 0.26 5.01
CA VAL A 42 40.85 -0.61 5.20
C VAL A 42 39.66 0.01 4.47
N TYR A 43 38.80 -0.85 3.91
CA TYR A 43 37.56 -0.40 3.27
C TYR A 43 36.47 -0.30 4.31
N THR A 44 35.82 0.86 4.38
CA THR A 44 34.67 1.11 5.24
C THR A 44 33.52 1.62 4.40
N GLU A 45 32.31 1.15 4.69
CA GLU A 45 31.08 1.65 4.08
C GLU A 45 30.25 2.36 5.16
N THR A 46 29.78 3.57 4.85
CA THR A 46 28.93 4.33 5.76
C THR A 46 27.49 3.87 5.59
N VAL A 47 26.99 3.11 6.56
CA VAL A 47 25.58 2.68 6.58
C VAL A 47 24.70 3.83 7.03
N THR A 48 23.63 4.10 6.29
CA THR A 48 22.57 5.05 6.68
C THR A 48 21.30 4.29 7.01
N ASN A 49 20.75 4.50 8.20
CA ASN A 49 19.50 3.87 8.59
C ASN A 49 18.36 4.43 7.75
N LYS A 50 17.64 3.54 7.06
CA LYS A 50 16.43 3.89 6.31
C LYS A 50 15.29 2.96 6.74
N PRO A 51 14.07 3.49 6.91
CA PRO A 51 12.90 2.64 7.14
C PRO A 51 12.60 1.86 5.86
N ILE A 52 12.72 0.53 5.92
CA ILE A 52 12.39 -0.36 4.80
C ILE A 52 10.94 -0.80 4.98
N PRO A 53 10.01 -0.47 4.06
CA PRO A 53 8.63 -0.90 4.18
C PRO A 53 8.52 -2.40 3.95
N ILE A 54 7.81 -3.09 4.84
CA ILE A 54 7.48 -4.52 4.69
C ILE A 54 6.17 -4.61 3.90
N VAL A 55 6.22 -5.10 2.67
CA VAL A 55 5.04 -5.35 1.84
C VAL A 55 4.63 -6.81 1.99
N ILE A 56 3.45 -7.05 2.54
CA ILE A 56 2.88 -8.39 2.71
C ILE A 56 1.82 -8.60 1.63
N THR A 57 2.07 -9.55 0.73
CA THR A 57 1.10 -9.94 -0.31
C THR A 57 0.22 -11.08 0.20
N THR A 58 -1.09 -10.88 0.18
CA THR A 58 -2.07 -11.90 0.58
C THR A 58 -2.98 -12.25 -0.59
N ASN A 59 -3.41 -13.51 -0.65
CA ASN A 59 -4.42 -13.97 -1.60
C ASN A 59 -5.80 -13.98 -0.93
N GLY A 60 -6.85 -13.75 -1.71
CA GLY A 60 -8.22 -13.79 -1.25
C GLY A 60 -9.22 -13.82 -2.40
N ASN A 61 -10.47 -14.17 -2.11
CA ASN A 61 -11.53 -14.18 -3.10
C ASN A 61 -12.12 -12.77 -3.25
N LEU A 62 -12.36 -12.36 -4.49
CA LEU A 62 -13.04 -11.10 -4.78
C LEU A 62 -14.55 -11.30 -4.74
N ILE A 63 -15.24 -10.35 -4.11
CA ILE A 63 -16.69 -10.24 -4.14
C ILE A 63 -17.06 -8.90 -4.77
N ALA A 64 -18.26 -8.84 -5.37
CA ALA A 64 -18.77 -7.60 -5.90
C ALA A 64 -18.87 -6.54 -4.79
N LYS A 65 -18.36 -5.33 -5.06
CA LYS A 65 -18.41 -4.21 -4.11
C LYS A 65 -19.85 -3.89 -3.68
N ASN A 66 -20.77 -3.91 -4.64
CA ASN A 66 -22.19 -3.69 -4.43
C ASN A 66 -22.95 -4.92 -4.91
N LYS A 67 -23.33 -5.79 -3.98
CA LYS A 67 -24.20 -6.93 -4.25
C LYS A 67 -25.57 -6.61 -3.67
N ILE A 68 -26.61 -6.66 -4.51
CA ILE A 68 -28.00 -6.48 -4.10
C ILE A 68 -28.78 -7.74 -4.41
N GLU A 69 -29.69 -8.09 -3.50
CA GLU A 69 -30.68 -9.14 -3.71
C GLU A 69 -31.98 -8.48 -4.13
N LEU A 70 -32.61 -9.01 -5.17
CA LEU A 70 -33.81 -8.43 -5.76
C LEU A 70 -35.01 -9.24 -5.28
N TYR A 71 -36.00 -8.53 -4.76
CA TYR A 71 -37.28 -9.07 -4.37
C TYR A 71 -38.39 -8.32 -5.09
N SER A 72 -39.49 -9.01 -5.35
CA SER A 72 -40.68 -8.35 -5.88
C SER A 72 -41.45 -7.68 -4.75
N GLU A 73 -41.91 -6.46 -4.98
CA GLU A 73 -42.82 -5.76 -4.08
C GLU A 73 -44.26 -6.31 -4.16
N VAL A 74 -44.60 -6.94 -5.28
CA VAL A 74 -45.95 -7.44 -5.56
C VAL A 74 -45.92 -8.90 -5.99
N GLN A 75 -46.99 -9.62 -5.68
CA GLN A 75 -47.22 -10.95 -6.24
C GLN A 75 -47.87 -10.83 -7.61
N GLY A 76 -47.49 -11.73 -8.54
CA GLY A 76 -48.08 -11.74 -9.86
C GLY A 76 -47.35 -12.64 -10.85
N VAL A 77 -47.76 -12.54 -12.11
CA VAL A 77 -47.18 -13.33 -13.21
C VAL A 77 -46.14 -12.49 -13.96
N LEU A 78 -45.00 -13.09 -14.26
CA LEU A 78 -43.96 -12.46 -15.07
C LEU A 78 -44.49 -12.13 -16.47
N ILE A 79 -44.44 -10.86 -16.85
CA ILE A 79 -44.71 -10.40 -18.21
C ILE A 79 -43.37 -10.24 -18.93
N ASN A 80 -43.34 -10.63 -20.21
CA ASN A 80 -42.17 -10.40 -21.06
C ASN A 80 -41.81 -8.91 -21.10
N GLY A 81 -40.57 -8.61 -20.71
CA GLY A 81 -39.98 -7.28 -20.79
C GLY A 81 -39.23 -7.06 -22.10
N THR A 82 -38.49 -5.94 -22.15
CA THR A 82 -37.64 -5.60 -23.30
C THR A 82 -36.39 -6.47 -23.39
N LYS A 83 -35.94 -7.02 -22.26
CA LYS A 83 -34.78 -7.92 -22.17
C LYS A 83 -35.13 -9.17 -21.36
N ASP A 84 -34.51 -10.28 -21.71
CA ASP A 84 -34.60 -11.53 -20.96
C ASP A 84 -33.95 -11.37 -19.59
N PHE A 85 -34.71 -11.66 -18.53
CA PHE A 85 -34.20 -11.75 -17.16
C PHE A 85 -33.43 -13.07 -16.98
N LYS A 86 -32.16 -13.07 -17.37
CA LYS A 86 -31.25 -14.21 -17.29
C LYS A 86 -29.89 -13.77 -16.72
N SER A 87 -29.17 -14.74 -16.15
CA SER A 87 -27.81 -14.51 -15.66
C SER A 87 -26.91 -13.98 -16.76
N GLY A 88 -26.19 -12.90 -16.48
CA GLY A 88 -25.29 -12.24 -17.43
C GLY A 88 -25.93 -11.08 -18.21
N THR A 89 -27.23 -10.84 -18.11
CA THR A 89 -27.88 -9.66 -18.71
C THR A 89 -27.45 -8.38 -17.97
N THR A 90 -27.04 -7.36 -18.73
CA THR A 90 -26.68 -6.04 -18.18
C THR A 90 -27.86 -5.07 -18.29
N TYR A 91 -28.09 -4.32 -17.21
CA TYR A 91 -29.14 -3.31 -17.09
C TYR A 91 -28.55 -1.94 -16.77
N SER A 92 -29.15 -0.89 -17.34
CA SER A 92 -28.81 0.49 -17.01
C SER A 92 -29.65 1.00 -15.83
N LYS A 93 -29.19 2.06 -15.17
CA LYS A 93 -29.95 2.70 -14.11
C LYS A 93 -31.30 3.19 -14.65
N GLY A 94 -32.40 2.79 -14.01
CA GLY A 94 -33.76 3.13 -14.41
C GLY A 94 -34.36 2.22 -15.49
N GLU A 95 -33.61 1.24 -15.98
CA GLU A 95 -34.13 0.23 -16.88
C GLU A 95 -35.00 -0.78 -16.10
N THR A 96 -36.10 -1.24 -16.69
CA THR A 96 -36.97 -2.25 -16.07
C THR A 96 -36.31 -3.63 -16.15
N LEU A 97 -35.99 -4.22 -15.00
CA LEU A 97 -35.42 -5.57 -14.92
C LEU A 97 -36.45 -6.65 -15.24
N ILE A 98 -37.61 -6.53 -14.59
CA ILE A 98 -38.72 -7.49 -14.61
C ILE A 98 -40.02 -6.69 -14.64
N LYS A 99 -40.98 -7.12 -15.48
CA LYS A 99 -42.34 -6.60 -15.48
C LYS A 99 -43.28 -7.68 -14.95
N ILE A 100 -44.15 -7.33 -14.01
CA ILE A 100 -45.07 -8.27 -13.36
C ILE A 100 -46.50 -7.79 -13.60
N ASN A 101 -47.39 -8.71 -13.98
CA ASN A 101 -48.83 -8.43 -13.93
C ASN A 101 -49.26 -8.43 -12.46
N SER A 102 -49.63 -7.26 -11.95
CA SER A 102 -50.06 -7.05 -10.57
C SER A 102 -51.55 -6.71 -10.46
N ASP A 103 -52.36 -7.08 -11.44
CA ASP A 103 -53.78 -6.71 -11.50
C ASP A 103 -54.55 -7.25 -10.28
N GLU A 104 -54.21 -8.46 -9.82
CA GLU A 104 -54.79 -9.07 -8.61
C GLU A 104 -54.40 -8.31 -7.34
N PHE A 105 -53.11 -7.98 -7.19
CA PHE A 105 -52.63 -7.17 -6.06
C PHE A 105 -53.32 -5.80 -6.05
N TYR A 106 -53.47 -5.18 -7.22
CA TYR A 106 -54.15 -3.89 -7.36
C TYR A 106 -55.63 -3.99 -7.02
N ALA A 107 -56.34 -5.02 -7.51
CA ALA A 107 -57.74 -5.25 -7.17
C ALA A 107 -57.93 -5.48 -5.66
N ASN A 108 -57.02 -6.24 -5.03
CA ASN A 108 -57.02 -6.45 -3.59
C ASN A 108 -56.78 -5.14 -2.83
N LEU A 109 -55.84 -4.30 -3.27
CA LEU A 109 -55.59 -2.98 -2.70
C LEU A 109 -56.83 -2.08 -2.79
N GLN A 110 -57.55 -2.11 -3.92
CA GLN A 110 -58.80 -1.36 -4.07
C GLN A 110 -59.90 -1.89 -3.14
N ALA A 111 -60.02 -3.20 -2.98
CA ALA A 111 -60.98 -3.79 -2.04
C ALA A 111 -60.65 -3.39 -0.58
N GLN A 112 -59.38 -3.42 -0.19
CA GLN A 112 -58.94 -2.97 1.14
C GLN A 112 -59.21 -1.48 1.34
N LYS A 113 -58.98 -0.64 0.32
CA LYS A 113 -59.31 0.79 0.36
C LYS A 113 -60.81 1.00 0.59
N SER A 114 -61.67 0.30 -0.14
CA SER A 114 -63.12 0.38 0.05
C SER A 114 -63.55 -0.07 1.43
N ASN A 115 -62.94 -1.14 1.96
CA ASN A 115 -63.19 -1.60 3.33
C ASN A 115 -62.79 -0.54 4.36
N LEU A 116 -61.65 0.12 4.17
CA LEU A 116 -61.22 1.21 5.04
C LEU A 116 -62.19 2.40 4.96
N PHE A 117 -62.64 2.78 3.76
CA PHE A 117 -63.64 3.85 3.58
C PHE A 117 -64.94 3.54 4.32
N ASN A 118 -65.44 2.32 4.20
CA ASN A 118 -66.64 1.87 4.90
C ASN A 118 -66.45 1.91 6.42
N ALA A 119 -65.31 1.42 6.92
CA ALA A 119 -64.98 1.41 8.34
C ALA A 119 -64.84 2.82 8.93
N ILE A 120 -64.20 3.76 8.22
CA ILE A 120 -64.09 5.16 8.65
C ILE A 120 -65.48 5.82 8.63
N THR A 121 -66.28 5.56 7.61
CA THR A 121 -67.63 6.12 7.50
C THR A 121 -68.53 5.65 8.64
N SER A 122 -68.43 4.39 9.07
CA SER A 122 -69.25 3.85 10.16
C SER A 122 -68.94 4.46 11.52
N ILE A 123 -67.69 4.87 11.77
CA ILE A 123 -67.26 5.51 13.03
C ILE A 123 -67.24 7.06 12.93
N MET A 124 -67.58 7.63 11.78
CA MET A 124 -67.54 9.09 11.56
C MET A 124 -68.40 9.88 12.57
N PRO A 125 -69.62 9.43 12.96
CA PRO A 125 -70.40 10.11 13.99
C PRO A 125 -69.68 10.17 15.34
N ASP A 126 -69.01 9.07 15.71
CA ASP A 126 -68.27 8.95 16.97
C ASP A 126 -67.04 9.85 16.95
N ILE A 127 -66.28 9.87 15.83
CA ILE A 127 -65.15 10.79 15.64
C ILE A 127 -65.61 12.24 15.78
N ARG A 128 -66.79 12.60 15.25
CA ARG A 128 -67.32 13.96 15.37
C ARG A 128 -67.67 14.34 16.82
N LEU A 129 -68.14 13.40 17.63
CA LEU A 129 -68.52 13.62 19.02
C LEU A 129 -67.31 13.62 19.96
N ASP A 130 -66.44 12.62 19.83
CA ASP A 130 -65.34 12.36 20.77
C ASP A 130 -64.03 13.05 20.35
N PHE A 131 -63.82 13.27 19.04
CA PHE A 131 -62.59 13.83 18.48
C PHE A 131 -62.83 14.95 17.44
N PRO A 132 -63.43 16.10 17.83
CA PRO A 132 -63.83 17.15 16.90
C PRO A 132 -62.68 17.73 16.06
N ASN A 133 -61.47 17.76 16.60
CA ASN A 133 -60.28 18.29 15.93
C ASN A 133 -59.81 17.40 14.76
N GLU A 134 -60.07 16.09 14.81
CA GLU A 134 -59.65 15.12 13.78
C GLU A 134 -60.75 14.89 12.73
N TYR A 135 -62.00 15.28 13.02
CA TYR A 135 -63.14 15.09 12.13
C TYR A 135 -62.90 15.66 10.72
N THR A 136 -62.39 16.89 10.63
CA THR A 136 -62.14 17.56 9.35
C THR A 136 -61.15 16.78 8.48
N LYS A 137 -60.12 16.19 9.09
CA LYS A 137 -59.12 15.38 8.38
C LYS A 137 -59.75 14.14 7.77
N TRP A 138 -60.52 13.37 8.54
CA TRP A 138 -61.15 12.15 8.04
C TRP A 138 -62.29 12.43 7.05
N GLN A 139 -63.04 13.51 7.25
CA GLN A 139 -64.02 13.98 6.26
C GLN A 139 -63.32 14.32 4.94
N SER A 140 -62.19 15.05 4.97
CA SER A 140 -61.43 15.38 3.76
C SER A 140 -60.79 14.17 3.07
N TYR A 141 -60.56 13.08 3.80
CA TYR A 141 -60.05 11.84 3.22
C TYR A 141 -61.13 11.06 2.47
N LEU A 142 -62.38 11.14 2.92
CA LEU A 142 -63.52 10.46 2.30
C LEU A 142 -64.17 11.23 1.14
N THR A 143 -63.97 12.55 1.05
CA THR A 143 -64.62 13.45 0.08
C THR A 143 -63.64 13.89 -0.99
#